data_AF-A0A2D5PEF8-F1
#
_entry.id   AF-A0A2D5PEF8-F1
#
_cell.length_a   1.000
_cell.length_b   1.000
_cell.length_c   1.000
_cell.angle_alpha   90.00
_cell.angle_beta   90.00
_cell.angle_gamma   90.00
#
_symmetry.space_group_name_H-M   'P 1'
#
loop_
_entity.id
_entity.type
_entity.pdbx_description
1 polymer ?
#
loop_
_entity_poly.entity_id
_entity_poly.type
_entity_poly.pdbx_seq_one_letter_code
_entity_poly.pdbx_strand_id
1 'polypeptide(L)'
;MIRTHSGSLYCGITTDVDRRFAEHAAGGARGARALRGRGPLQLVYRQPVGDKSTALKLEYRVKQWSKQQKEQLVRQERALPDIS
;
A
#
# COMPACT_ATOMS: atom_id res chain seq x y z
N MET A 1 1.72 0.59 1.98
CA MET A 1 0.70 -0.45 2.19
C MET A 1 -0.09 -0.11 3.44
N ILE A 2 -1.41 -0.19 3.36
CA ILE A 2 -2.33 0.13 4.45
C ILE A 2 -3.04 -1.15 4.89
N ARG A 3 -3.09 -1.40 6.20
CA ARG A 3 -3.88 -2.46 6.81
C ARG A 3 -5.21 -1.88 7.31
N THR A 4 -6.31 -2.54 6.99
CA THR A 4 -7.65 -2.23 7.52
C THR A 4 -7.91 -2.96 8.83
N HIS A 5 -8.98 -2.60 9.56
CA HIS A 5 -9.36 -3.32 10.79
C HIS A 5 -9.60 -4.82 10.56
N SER A 6 -10.11 -5.20 9.39
CA SER A 6 -10.34 -6.59 8.98
C SER A 6 -9.05 -7.34 8.60
N GLY A 7 -7.88 -6.71 8.73
CA GLY A 7 -6.60 -7.26 8.33
C GLY A 7 -6.40 -7.40 6.82
N SER A 8 -7.20 -6.71 6.00
CA SER A 8 -6.97 -6.64 4.55
C SER A 8 -5.84 -5.64 4.25
N LEU A 9 -5.07 -5.91 3.20
CA LEU A 9 -3.92 -5.09 2.81
C LEU A 9 -4.20 -4.36 1.49
N TYR A 10 -4.11 -3.03 1.53
CA TYR A 10 -4.23 -2.13 0.39
C TYR A 10 -2.85 -1.61 -0.05
N CYS A 11 -2.58 -1.64 -1.35
CA CYS A 11 -1.34 -1.17 -1.95
C CYS A 11 -1.62 -0.01 -2.90
N GLY A 12 -0.74 1.00 -2.86
CA GLY A 12 -0.82 2.23 -3.64
C GLY A 12 0.54 2.88 -3.75
N ILE A 13 0.71 3.77 -4.73
CA ILE A 13 1.89 4.65 -4.85
C ILE A 13 1.51 6.10 -4.55
N THR A 14 2.49 6.87 -4.11
CA THR A 14 2.35 8.32 -3.86
C THR A 14 3.73 8.94 -3.75
N THR A 15 3.85 10.21 -4.12
CA THR A 15 5.05 11.03 -3.85
C THR A 15 5.05 11.59 -2.43
N ASP A 16 3.89 11.60 -1.76
CA ASP A 16 3.69 12.10 -0.41
C ASP A 16 2.86 11.08 0.38
N VAL A 17 3.54 10.33 1.25
CA VAL A 17 2.93 9.21 1.99
C VAL A 17 2.00 9.71 3.08
N ASP A 18 2.40 10.76 3.80
CA ASP A 18 1.69 11.23 4.99
C ASP A 18 0.38 11.92 4.59
N ARG A 19 0.42 12.79 3.58
CA ARG A 19 -0.79 13.40 3.01
C ARG A 19 -1.73 12.34 2.47
N ARG A 20 -1.22 11.35 1.72
CA ARG A 20 -2.06 10.32 1.10
C ARG A 20 -2.70 9.41 2.15
N PHE A 21 -1.96 9.08 3.21
CA PHE A 21 -2.49 8.31 4.33
C PHE A 21 -3.59 9.08 5.06
N ALA A 22 -3.40 10.37 5.33
CA ALA A 22 -4.43 11.21 5.95
C ALA A 22 -5.71 11.29 5.09
N GLU A 23 -5.58 11.43 3.77
CA GLU A 23 -6.74 11.40 2.86
C GLU A 23 -7.51 10.07 2.91
N HIS A 24 -6.80 8.95 3.07
CA HIS A 24 -7.40 7.64 3.26
C HIS A 24 -8.07 7.49 4.62
N ALA A 25 -7.41 7.91 5.70
CA ALA A 25 -7.91 7.84 7.06
C ALA A 25 -9.15 8.72 7.27
N ALA A 26 -9.22 9.87 6.62
CA ALA A 26 -10.39 10.77 6.65
C ALA A 26 -11.63 10.19 5.96
N GLY A 27 -11.49 9.15 5.13
CA GLY A 27 -12.62 8.45 4.49
C GLY A 27 -13.39 9.24 3.41
N GLY A 28 -12.96 10.47 3.09
CA GLY A 28 -13.63 11.38 2.16
C GLY A 28 -13.47 11.04 0.67
N ALA A 29 -13.85 11.98 -0.21
CA ALA A 29 -13.79 11.80 -1.67
C ALA A 29 -12.36 11.60 -2.22
N ARG A 30 -11.34 12.12 -1.53
CA ARG A 30 -9.92 12.00 -1.91
C ARG A 30 -9.31 10.63 -1.57
N GLY A 31 -9.94 9.88 -0.67
CA GLY A 31 -9.51 8.54 -0.28
C GLY A 31 -9.91 7.47 -1.30
N ALA A 32 -9.22 6.33 -1.28
CA ALA A 32 -9.58 5.19 -2.11
C ALA A 32 -10.95 4.65 -1.68
N ARG A 33 -11.86 4.42 -2.64
CA ARG A 33 -13.18 3.82 -2.38
C ARG A 33 -13.08 2.51 -1.60
N ALA A 34 -12.05 1.71 -1.85
CA ALA A 34 -11.79 0.45 -1.16
C ALA A 34 -11.47 0.62 0.35
N LEU A 35 -11.00 1.79 0.79
CA LEU A 35 -10.64 2.08 2.18
C LEU A 35 -11.73 2.84 2.95
N ARG A 36 -12.72 3.40 2.24
CA ARG A 36 -13.82 4.14 2.87
C ARG A 36 -14.57 3.24 3.86
N GLY A 37 -14.72 3.69 5.10
CA GLY A 37 -15.38 2.94 6.17
C GLY A 37 -14.60 1.72 6.69
N ARG A 38 -13.35 1.51 6.25
CA ARG A 38 -12.51 0.36 6.68
C ARG A 38 -11.52 0.70 7.80
N GLY A 39 -11.73 1.85 8.46
CA GLY A 39 -10.94 2.26 9.61
C GLY A 39 -11.10 1.33 10.82
N PRO A 40 -10.23 1.43 11.85
CA PRO A 40 -8.98 2.18 11.83
C PRO A 40 -8.00 1.67 10.76
N LEU A 41 -7.31 2.60 10.10
CA LEU A 41 -6.30 2.29 9.08
C LEU A 41 -4.92 2.36 9.70
N GLN A 42 -4.02 1.46 9.30
CA GLN A 42 -2.64 1.44 9.76
C GLN A 42 -1.69 1.46 8.55
N LEU A 43 -0.72 2.37 8.56
CA LEU A 43 0.37 2.34 7.58
C LEU A 43 1.40 1.29 8.03
N VAL A 44 1.39 0.13 7.36
CA VAL A 44 2.20 -1.03 7.78
C VAL A 44 3.45 -1.25 6.95
N TYR A 45 3.57 -0.59 5.80
CA TYR A 45 4.77 -0.65 4.96
C TYR A 45 4.88 0.59 4.07
N ARG A 46 6.09 1.12 3.91
CA ARG A 46 6.41 2.12 2.89
C ARG A 46 7.88 1.96 2.48
N GLN A 47 8.17 2.23 1.23
CA GLN A 47 9.54 2.24 0.72
C GLN A 47 9.64 3.25 -0.43
N PRO A 48 10.64 4.15 -0.43
CA PRO A 48 10.97 4.97 -1.59
C PRO A 48 11.44 4.08 -2.74
N VAL A 49 10.92 4.32 -3.94
CA VAL A 49 11.27 3.59 -5.16
C VAL A 49 11.42 4.59 -6.30
N GLY A 50 12.47 4.41 -7.10
CA GLY A 50 13.00 5.36 -8.10
C GLY A 50 11.99 6.33 -8.73
N ASP A 51 11.60 6.06 -9.97
CA ASP A 51 10.68 6.92 -10.71
C ASP A 51 9.23 6.41 -10.67
N LYS A 52 8.32 7.18 -11.27
CA LYS A 52 6.90 6.83 -11.38
C LYS A 52 6.66 5.51 -12.14
N SER A 53 7.47 5.21 -13.14
CA SER A 53 7.36 3.98 -13.94
C SER A 53 7.71 2.76 -13.09
N THR A 54 8.84 2.81 -12.39
CA THR A 54 9.29 1.82 -11.40
C THR A 54 8.21 1.61 -10.34
N ALA A 55 7.67 2.69 -9.76
CA ALA A 55 6.62 2.62 -8.74
C ALA A 55 5.36 1.92 -9.24
N LEU A 56 4.87 2.25 -10.44
CA LEU A 56 3.68 1.64 -11.04
C LEU A 56 3.90 0.15 -11.35
N LYS A 57 5.07 -0.22 -11.89
CA LYS A 57 5.43 -1.63 -12.14
C LYS A 57 5.44 -2.45 -10.85
N LEU A 58 6.08 -1.93 -9.81
CA LEU A 58 6.13 -2.56 -8.49
C LEU A 58 4.73 -2.70 -7.89
N GLU A 59 3.92 -1.63 -7.92
CA GLU A 59 2.55 -1.66 -7.42
C GLU A 59 1.71 -2.73 -8.13
N TYR A 60 1.82 -2.82 -9.45
CA TYR A 60 1.13 -3.84 -10.23
C TYR A 60 1.54 -5.25 -9.80
N ARG A 61 2.84 -5.53 -9.70
CA ARG A 61 3.35 -6.85 -9.26
C ARG A 61 2.90 -7.19 -7.84
N VAL A 62 3.04 -6.25 -6.90
CA VAL A 62 2.63 -6.44 -5.50
C VAL A 62 1.13 -6.62 -5.37
N LYS A 63 0.30 -5.96 -6.21
CA LYS A 63 -1.16 -6.17 -6.20
C LYS A 63 -1.55 -7.62 -6.47
N GLN A 64 -0.83 -8.30 -7.36
CA GLN A 64 -1.05 -9.71 -7.73
C GLN A 64 -0.61 -10.70 -6.64
N TRP A 65 0.19 -10.27 -5.66
CA TRP A 65 0.61 -11.16 -4.58
C TRP A 65 -0.54 -11.60 -3.68
N SER A 66 -0.41 -12.82 -3.14
CA SER A 66 -1.30 -13.31 -2.09
C SER A 66 -1.17 -12.46 -0.82
N LYS A 67 -2.16 -12.58 0.08
CA LYS A 67 -2.09 -11.89 1.38
C LYS A 67 -0.82 -12.28 2.14
N GLN A 68 -0.48 -13.57 2.18
CA GLN A 68 0.71 -14.07 2.87
C GLN A 68 2.00 -13.44 2.33
N GLN A 69 2.13 -13.32 1.01
CA GLN A 69 3.28 -12.70 0.37
C GLN A 69 3.41 -11.21 0.71
N LYS A 70 2.28 -10.50 0.79
CA LYS A 70 2.24 -9.10 1.24
C LYS A 70 2.60 -8.97 2.72
N GLU A 71 2.19 -9.92 3.56
CA GLU A 71 2.56 -9.97 4.99
C GLU A 71 4.07 -10.21 5.17
N GLN A 72 4.67 -11.09 4.38
CA GLN A 72 6.13 -11.29 4.38
C GLN A 72 6.87 -10.00 4.03
N LEU A 73 6.36 -9.22 3.06
CA LEU A 73 6.92 -7.90 2.74
C LEU A 73 6.80 -6.93 3.93
N VAL A 74 5.65 -6.89 4.59
CA VAL A 74 5.42 -6.06 5.80
C VAL A 74 6.39 -6.44 6.92
N ARG A 75 6.66 -7.73 7.11
CA ARG A 75 7.61 -8.25 8.09
C ARG A 75 9.07 -8.15 7.66
N GLN A 76 9.34 -7.64 6.46
CA GLN A 76 10.67 -7.57 5.85
C GLN A 76 11.34 -8.94 5.64
N GLU A 77 10.55 -10.01 5.58
CA GLU A 77 10.98 -11.38 5.27
C GLU A 77 11.09 -11.63 3.75
N ARG A 78 10.59 -10.68 2.95
CA ARG A 78 10.58 -10.71 1.49
C ARG A 78 10.93 -9.33 0.95
N ALA A 79 11.77 -9.27 -0.09
CA ALA A 79 12.06 -8.05 -0.82
C ALA A 79 10.97 -7.73 -1.86
N LEU A 80 10.94 -6.47 -2.33
CA LEU A 80 10.15 -6.09 -3.49
C LEU A 80 10.53 -6.93 -4.72
N PRO A 81 9.58 -7.19 -5.64
CA PRO A 81 9.88 -7.96 -6.84
C PRO A 81 10.91 -7.22 -7.70
N ASP A 82 11.78 -7.99 -8.34
CA ASP A 82 12.63 -7.47 -9.41
C ASP A 82 11.74 -7.06 -10.61
N ILE A 83 12.01 -5.89 -11.15
CA ILE A 83 11.25 -5.26 -12.25
C ILE A 83 12.16 -4.84 -13.41
N SER A 84 13.32 -5.48 -13.51
CA SER A 84 14.21 -5.48 -14.68
C SER A 84 13.45 -5.70 -15.99
#